data_AF-A0A934AYY3-F1
#
_entry.id   AF-A0A934AYY3-F1
#
_cell.length_a   1.000
_cell.length_b   1.000
_cell.length_c   1.000
_cell.angle_alpha   90.00
_cell.angle_beta   90.00
_cell.angle_gamma   90.00
#
_symmetry.space_group_name_H-M   'P 1'
#
loop_
_entity.id
_entity.type
_entity.pdbx_description
1 polymer ?
#
loop_
_entity_poly.entity_id
_entity_poly.type
_entity_poly.pdbx_seq_one_letter_code
_entity_poly.pdbx_strand_id
1 'polypeptide(L)'
;MRKHILFSLFFCVAVLAGCASGPIQTAVPAQPFDDKALGEFREQKRQHIDSVMDAVERRNQDVEKNPFWISWAYGRLNIRKLNDIPSVSYGEYAKYIDSSKSVYIIVHPSYYLFFHSRKSQVTRDPLDLKDSIVDVFLKEPPRKAVMQLEQEQQRNEKNFLEYLTMNEKLVILLLPRNYRAANSYAFKKSNDEYARYLNEIANGSPSILYMESESASVGRLLSEDLIVLLSFLEAIGAKSVLIGGGYVGRCQKEFYGYVTKYSFGSNYFIVPELSTFSPEDITENTARSFIDNGRIDLKASSEFVLNKTPSDTNLQHLPPHFINSVINVATAINRDNGLPNNKEPHLNTDVNREQEEMKVVREDLVEPDFCY
;
A
#
# COMPACT_ATOMS: atom_id res chain seq x y z
N MET A 1 -58.88 39.62 -16.72
CA MET A 1 -57.73 38.69 -16.63
C MET A 1 -56.60 38.93 -17.64
N ARG A 2 -56.82 39.47 -18.85
CA ARG A 2 -55.74 39.73 -19.83
C ARG A 2 -54.76 40.88 -19.49
N LYS A 3 -55.09 41.79 -18.57
CA LYS A 3 -54.24 42.96 -18.23
C LYS A 3 -53.15 42.68 -17.18
N HIS A 4 -53.21 41.57 -16.44
CA HIS A 4 -52.18 41.22 -15.44
C HIS A 4 -51.03 40.37 -16.00
N ILE A 5 -51.22 39.72 -17.16
CA ILE A 5 -50.18 38.89 -17.79
C ILE A 5 -49.12 39.74 -18.50
N LEU A 6 -49.50 40.90 -19.06
CA LEU A 6 -48.54 41.79 -19.71
C LEU A 6 -47.57 42.47 -18.73
N PHE A 7 -48.00 42.73 -17.48
CA PHE A 7 -47.15 43.40 -16.48
C PHE A 7 -46.07 42.47 -15.89
N SER A 8 -46.34 41.16 -15.82
CA SER A 8 -45.37 40.17 -15.33
C SER A 8 -44.25 39.87 -16.35
N LEU A 9 -44.53 40.02 -17.65
CA LEU A 9 -43.51 39.83 -18.70
C LEU A 9 -42.51 40.99 -18.77
N PHE A 10 -42.95 42.21 -18.48
CA PHE A 10 -42.07 43.39 -18.47
C PHE A 10 -41.09 43.38 -17.29
N PHE A 11 -41.48 42.81 -16.15
CA PHE A 11 -40.60 42.66 -14.99
C PHE A 11 -39.52 41.59 -15.19
N CYS A 12 -39.80 40.51 -15.94
CA CYS A 12 -38.78 39.51 -16.28
C CYS A 12 -37.71 40.03 -17.25
N VAL A 13 -38.05 40.94 -18.17
CA VAL A 13 -37.06 41.52 -19.11
C VAL A 13 -36.19 42.58 -18.44
N ALA A 14 -36.73 43.33 -17.46
CA ALA A 14 -35.95 44.33 -16.72
C ALA A 14 -34.92 43.72 -15.74
N VAL A 15 -35.19 42.53 -15.19
CA VAL A 15 -34.22 41.80 -14.34
C VAL A 15 -33.09 41.18 -15.16
N LEU A 16 -33.32 40.87 -16.45
CA LEU A 16 -32.29 40.34 -17.34
C LEU A 16 -31.34 41.41 -17.90
N ALA A 17 -31.72 42.68 -17.91
CA ALA A 17 -30.87 43.78 -18.41
C ALA A 17 -29.89 44.35 -17.35
N GLY A 18 -30.06 43.99 -16.07
CA GLY A 18 -29.18 44.43 -14.97
C GLY A 18 -27.87 43.65 -14.84
N CYS A 19 -27.67 42.59 -15.62
CA CYS A 19 -26.43 41.81 -15.67
C CYS A 19 -25.54 42.21 -16.86
N ALA A 20 -25.55 43.50 -17.24
CA ALA A 20 -24.52 44.06 -18.10
C ALA A 20 -23.19 44.09 -17.31
N SER A 21 -22.51 42.95 -17.34
CA SER A 21 -21.15 42.70 -16.89
C SER A 21 -20.24 43.87 -17.27
N GLY A 22 -19.81 44.62 -16.25
CA GLY A 22 -18.72 45.57 -16.40
C GLY A 22 -17.46 44.83 -16.90
N PRO A 23 -16.59 45.51 -17.67
CA PRO A 23 -15.36 44.89 -18.15
C PRO A 23 -14.55 44.44 -16.94
N ILE A 24 -14.31 43.13 -16.85
CA ILE A 24 -13.43 42.51 -15.86
C ILE A 24 -12.00 42.96 -16.19
N GLN A 25 -11.63 44.15 -15.73
CA GLN A 25 -10.26 44.58 -15.57
C GLN A 25 -9.85 44.19 -14.15
N THR A 26 -8.99 43.19 -14.04
CA THR A 26 -7.55 43.43 -13.95
C THR A 26 -6.91 42.06 -13.98
N ALA A 27 -6.17 41.74 -15.03
CA ALA A 27 -5.22 40.65 -14.98
C ALA A 27 -4.29 40.96 -13.81
N VAL A 28 -4.46 40.26 -12.69
CA VAL A 28 -3.52 40.31 -11.58
C VAL A 28 -2.17 39.94 -12.19
N PRO A 29 -1.17 40.85 -12.16
CA PRO A 29 0.12 40.54 -12.72
C PRO A 29 0.61 39.26 -12.05
N ALA A 30 0.91 38.25 -12.87
CA ALA A 30 1.45 37.00 -12.37
C ALA A 30 2.66 37.35 -11.51
N GLN A 31 2.57 37.08 -10.20
CA GLN A 31 3.72 37.27 -9.35
C GLN A 31 4.85 36.40 -9.91
N PRO A 32 6.06 36.95 -10.07
CA PRO A 32 7.18 36.18 -10.56
C PRO A 32 7.33 34.96 -9.66
N PHE A 33 7.27 33.79 -10.27
CA PHE A 33 7.42 32.52 -9.58
C PHE A 33 8.85 32.44 -9.04
N ASP A 34 8.98 32.36 -7.71
CA ASP A 34 10.29 32.28 -7.06
C ASP A 34 10.79 30.82 -7.10
N ASP A 35 11.56 30.50 -8.14
CA ASP A 35 12.18 29.18 -8.32
C ASP A 35 13.04 28.77 -7.12
N LYS A 36 13.64 29.73 -6.42
CA LYS A 36 14.48 29.45 -5.24
C LYS A 36 13.62 28.98 -4.08
N ALA A 37 12.54 29.69 -3.78
CA ALA A 37 11.60 29.30 -2.72
C ALA A 37 10.99 27.91 -2.99
N LEU A 38 10.66 27.60 -4.25
CA LEU A 38 10.19 26.25 -4.61
C LEU A 38 11.27 25.19 -4.38
N GLY A 39 12.52 25.49 -4.75
CA GLY A 39 13.66 24.59 -4.53
C GLY A 39 13.87 24.28 -3.05
N GLU A 40 13.88 25.31 -2.20
CA GLU A 40 14.01 25.17 -0.75
C GLU A 40 12.85 24.36 -0.14
N PHE A 41 11.60 24.63 -0.56
CA PHE A 41 10.43 23.86 -0.12
C PHE A 41 10.53 22.37 -0.48
N ARG A 42 10.98 22.06 -1.71
CA ARG A 42 11.16 20.67 -2.17
C ARG A 42 12.24 19.95 -1.36
N GLU A 43 13.34 20.63 -1.07
CA GLU A 43 14.44 20.05 -0.28
C GLU A 43 14.01 19.81 1.17
N GLN A 44 13.32 20.76 1.81
CA GLN A 44 12.76 20.56 3.15
C GLN A 44 11.78 19.38 3.20
N LYS A 45 10.92 19.24 2.19
CA LYS A 45 10.00 18.10 2.08
C LYS A 45 10.74 16.78 1.95
N ARG A 46 11.81 16.74 1.16
CA ARG A 46 12.66 15.57 1.03
C ARG A 46 13.33 15.20 2.35
N GLN A 47 13.96 16.16 3.03
CA GLN A 47 14.61 15.95 4.32
C GLN A 47 13.64 15.44 5.40
N HIS A 48 12.41 15.97 5.41
CA HIS A 48 11.35 15.46 6.28
C HIS A 48 11.03 14.00 5.98
N ILE A 49 10.89 13.63 4.71
CA ILE A 49 10.60 12.25 4.33
C ILE A 49 11.74 11.32 4.72
N ASP A 50 12.98 11.68 4.39
CA ASP A 50 14.14 10.86 4.70
C ASP A 50 14.25 10.63 6.24
N SER A 51 14.01 11.67 7.04
CA SER A 51 13.95 11.57 8.52
C SER A 51 12.84 10.63 9.03
N VAL A 52 11.66 10.67 8.40
CA VAL A 52 10.56 9.74 8.73
C VAL A 52 10.95 8.30 8.38
N MET A 53 11.52 8.06 7.20
CA MET A 53 11.94 6.73 6.79
C MET A 53 13.06 6.17 7.68
N ASP A 54 14.00 7.01 8.13
CA ASP A 54 15.02 6.62 9.12
C ASP A 54 14.41 6.26 10.48
N ALA A 55 13.31 6.92 10.87
CA ALA A 55 12.58 6.57 12.09
C ALA A 55 11.82 5.23 11.94
N VAL A 56 11.24 4.98 10.77
CA VAL A 56 10.60 3.70 10.44
C VAL A 56 11.62 2.56 10.48
N GLU A 57 12.78 2.73 9.84
CA GLU A 57 13.82 1.69 9.82
C GLU A 57 14.32 1.35 11.23
N ARG A 58 14.59 2.37 12.06
CA ARG A 58 14.97 2.15 13.47
C ARG A 58 13.89 1.39 14.25
N ARG A 59 12.62 1.76 14.07
CA ARG A 59 11.49 1.05 14.68
C ARG A 59 11.45 -0.42 14.24
N ASN A 60 11.62 -0.70 12.96
CA ASN A 60 11.62 -2.05 12.40
C ASN A 60 12.78 -2.88 12.97
N GLN A 61 13.93 -2.24 13.24
CA GLN A 61 15.09 -2.91 13.82
C GLN A 61 14.96 -3.19 15.33
N ASP A 62 14.32 -2.30 16.08
CA ASP A 62 14.31 -2.35 17.55
C ASP A 62 13.01 -2.90 18.13
N VAL A 63 11.86 -2.41 17.63
CA VAL A 63 10.53 -2.70 18.18
C VAL A 63 9.99 -4.02 17.62
N GLU A 64 10.09 -4.22 16.31
CA GLU A 64 9.44 -5.36 15.64
C GLU A 64 10.14 -6.70 15.89
N LYS A 65 11.38 -6.65 16.39
CA LYS A 65 12.15 -7.82 16.84
C LYS A 65 11.91 -8.17 18.31
N ASN A 66 11.18 -7.33 19.06
CA ASN A 66 10.90 -7.57 20.46
C ASN A 66 9.86 -8.72 20.61
N PRO A 67 10.13 -9.76 21.44
CA PRO A 67 9.19 -10.87 21.63
C PRO A 67 7.78 -10.46 22.07
N PHE A 68 7.65 -9.41 22.89
CA PHE A 68 6.34 -8.90 23.31
C PHE A 68 5.58 -8.27 22.14
N TRP A 69 6.29 -7.52 21.28
CA TRP A 69 5.68 -6.93 20.09
C TRP A 69 5.27 -8.02 19.10
N ILE A 70 6.12 -9.02 18.86
CA ILE A 70 5.82 -10.16 17.98
C ILE A 70 4.57 -10.90 18.48
N SER A 71 4.49 -11.17 19.79
CA SER A 71 3.32 -11.81 20.40
C SER A 71 2.05 -10.96 20.22
N TRP A 72 2.14 -9.64 20.44
CA TRP A 72 1.03 -8.71 20.22
C TRP A 72 0.57 -8.68 18.76
N ALA A 73 1.52 -8.66 17.81
CA ALA A 73 1.26 -8.58 16.38
C ALA A 73 0.57 -9.84 15.84
N TYR A 74 0.83 -11.02 16.41
CA TYR A 74 0.13 -12.27 16.04
C TYR A 74 -1.17 -12.52 16.81
N GLY A 75 -1.38 -11.86 17.96
CA GLY A 75 -2.50 -12.18 18.86
C GLY A 75 -3.88 -11.94 18.23
N ARG A 76 -4.01 -10.87 17.44
CA ARG A 76 -5.21 -10.52 16.65
C ARG A 76 -4.90 -9.36 15.70
N LEU A 77 -5.83 -9.03 14.81
CA LEU A 77 -5.77 -7.76 14.09
C LEU A 77 -6.03 -6.60 15.07
N ASN A 78 -5.05 -5.71 15.24
CA ASN A 78 -5.07 -4.57 16.17
C ASN A 78 -5.31 -3.23 15.45
N ILE A 79 -6.06 -3.28 14.34
CA ILE A 79 -6.52 -2.10 13.59
C ILE A 79 -8.01 -1.95 13.88
N ARG A 80 -8.52 -0.72 14.00
CA ARG A 80 -9.95 -0.51 14.24
C ARG A 80 -10.75 -0.72 12.95
N LYS A 81 -11.83 -1.51 13.02
CA LYS A 81 -12.78 -1.65 11.91
C LYS A 81 -13.62 -0.37 11.80
N LEU A 82 -13.77 0.18 10.60
CA LEU A 82 -14.57 1.39 10.40
C LEU A 82 -16.03 1.19 10.83
N ASN A 83 -16.60 0.02 10.54
CA ASN A 83 -17.97 -0.35 10.93
C ASN A 83 -18.23 -0.30 12.44
N ASP A 84 -17.19 -0.44 13.26
CA ASP A 84 -17.31 -0.44 14.73
C ASP A 84 -17.25 0.99 15.30
N ILE A 85 -17.01 2.00 14.45
CA ILE A 85 -16.97 3.41 14.84
C ILE A 85 -18.39 4.00 14.75
N PRO A 86 -18.94 4.60 15.81
CA PRO A 86 -20.20 5.31 15.73
C PRO A 86 -20.13 6.47 14.74
N SER A 87 -21.16 6.62 13.89
CA SER A 87 -21.19 7.66 12.84
C SER A 87 -21.05 9.09 13.38
N VAL A 88 -21.51 9.34 14.62
CA VAL A 88 -21.34 10.63 15.32
C VAL A 88 -19.88 11.00 15.56
N SER A 89 -18.96 10.04 15.56
CA SER A 89 -17.52 10.23 15.76
C SER A 89 -16.73 10.28 14.46
N TYR A 90 -17.34 10.12 13.29
CA TYR A 90 -16.62 10.12 12.01
C TYR A 90 -15.84 11.42 11.79
N GLY A 91 -16.45 12.58 12.10
CA GLY A 91 -15.82 13.90 11.93
C GLY A 91 -14.51 14.07 12.71
N GLU A 92 -14.28 13.29 13.78
CA GLU A 92 -13.04 13.33 14.57
C GLU A 92 -11.81 12.88 13.74
N TYR A 93 -12.02 12.10 12.69
CA TYR A 93 -10.98 11.61 11.80
C TYR A 93 -10.54 12.65 10.76
N ALA A 94 -11.23 13.80 10.65
CA ALA A 94 -10.84 14.89 9.76
C ALA A 94 -9.47 15.51 10.10
N LYS A 95 -8.94 15.27 11.30
CA LYS A 95 -7.58 15.67 11.70
C LYS A 95 -6.47 14.85 11.02
N TYR A 96 -6.78 13.66 10.50
CA TYR A 96 -5.83 12.75 9.87
C TYR A 96 -5.73 12.91 8.34
N ILE A 97 -6.60 13.72 7.74
CA ILE A 97 -6.51 14.07 6.32
C ILE A 97 -5.72 15.36 6.14
N ASP A 98 -4.96 15.46 5.05
CA ASP A 98 -4.17 16.66 4.76
C ASP A 98 -5.00 17.81 4.19
N SER A 99 -4.34 18.93 3.85
CA SER A 99 -4.98 20.09 3.25
C SER A 99 -5.59 19.80 1.87
N SER A 100 -5.13 18.76 1.17
CA SER A 100 -5.72 18.32 -0.09
C SER A 100 -7.02 17.54 0.10
N LYS A 101 -7.38 17.22 1.36
CA LYS A 101 -8.57 16.43 1.72
C LYS A 101 -8.57 15.06 1.02
N SER A 102 -7.38 14.46 0.89
CA SER A 102 -7.19 13.14 0.29
C SER A 102 -7.27 12.04 1.35
N VAL A 103 -7.88 10.92 0.99
CA VAL A 103 -7.91 9.67 1.78
C VAL A 103 -7.33 8.55 0.95
N TYR A 104 -6.49 7.72 1.56
CA TYR A 104 -5.93 6.55 0.90
C TYR A 104 -6.77 5.31 1.21
N ILE A 105 -7.11 4.54 0.19
CA ILE A 105 -7.75 3.23 0.33
C ILE A 105 -6.88 2.18 -0.33
N ILE A 106 -6.33 1.26 0.47
CA ILE A 106 -5.50 0.17 -0.05
C ILE A 106 -6.33 -1.11 -0.09
N VAL A 107 -6.64 -1.55 -1.30
CA VAL A 107 -7.43 -2.76 -1.53
C VAL A 107 -6.53 -3.96 -1.36
N HIS A 108 -6.86 -4.87 -0.46
CA HIS A 108 -6.12 -6.13 -0.25
C HIS A 108 -4.59 -5.91 -0.20
N PRO A 109 -4.07 -5.19 0.80
CA PRO A 109 -2.64 -4.91 0.89
C PRO A 109 -1.84 -6.22 0.81
N SER A 110 -0.77 -6.21 0.02
CA SER A 110 0.16 -7.32 -0.17
C SER A 110 -0.49 -8.61 -0.67
N TYR A 111 -1.56 -8.44 -1.46
CA TYR A 111 -2.44 -9.53 -1.89
C TYR A 111 -1.68 -10.75 -2.41
N TYR A 112 -0.66 -10.54 -3.23
CA TYR A 112 0.11 -11.63 -3.82
C TYR A 112 0.75 -12.57 -2.79
N LEU A 113 1.36 -12.02 -1.75
CA LEU A 113 2.11 -12.82 -0.79
C LEU A 113 1.17 -13.69 0.07
N PHE A 114 -0.02 -13.17 0.36
CA PHE A 114 -0.95 -13.80 1.29
C PHE A 114 -2.08 -14.59 0.63
N PHE A 115 -2.53 -14.19 -0.56
CA PHE A 115 -3.75 -14.69 -1.20
C PHE A 115 -3.52 -15.20 -2.62
N HIS A 116 -2.66 -16.21 -2.74
CA HIS A 116 -2.40 -16.87 -4.02
C HIS A 116 -2.55 -18.39 -3.90
N SER A 117 -3.06 -19.03 -4.96
CA SER A 117 -3.33 -20.47 -5.00
C SER A 117 -2.06 -21.34 -5.09
N ARG A 118 -0.89 -20.72 -5.25
CA ARG A 118 0.40 -21.41 -5.35
C ARG A 118 1.00 -21.67 -3.97
N LYS A 119 1.91 -22.64 -3.88
CA LYS A 119 2.76 -22.81 -2.69
C LYS A 119 3.43 -21.47 -2.37
N SER A 120 3.53 -21.14 -1.08
CA SER A 120 4.26 -19.96 -0.60
C SER A 120 5.62 -19.89 -1.32
N GLN A 121 5.94 -18.71 -1.85
CA GLN A 121 7.24 -18.50 -2.50
C GLN A 121 8.38 -18.50 -1.52
N VAL A 122 8.07 -18.24 -0.25
CA VAL A 122 9.01 -18.14 0.83
C VAL A 122 8.79 -19.30 1.79
N THR A 123 9.88 -19.91 2.22
CA THR A 123 9.88 -20.90 3.31
C THR A 123 10.68 -20.31 4.47
N ARG A 124 10.08 -20.31 5.66
CA ARG A 124 10.72 -19.89 6.92
C ARG A 124 10.44 -20.98 7.95
N ASP A 125 11.36 -21.18 8.89
CA ASP A 125 11.07 -21.96 10.09
C ASP A 125 9.84 -21.36 10.79
N PRO A 126 8.77 -22.14 11.06
CA PRO A 126 7.61 -21.67 11.80
C PRO A 126 7.93 -21.14 13.21
N LEU A 127 9.06 -21.53 13.79
CA LEU A 127 9.52 -21.07 15.10
C LEU A 127 10.36 -19.79 15.02
N ASP A 128 10.95 -19.47 13.87
CA ASP A 128 11.70 -18.22 13.68
C ASP A 128 10.77 -17.07 13.33
N LEU A 129 10.19 -16.46 14.36
CA LEU A 129 9.25 -15.35 14.21
C LEU A 129 9.94 -13.97 14.24
N LYS A 130 11.26 -13.88 14.13
CA LYS A 130 11.94 -12.57 14.23
C LYS A 130 11.61 -11.67 13.04
N ASP A 131 11.81 -12.17 11.82
CA ASP A 131 11.46 -11.45 10.59
C ASP A 131 10.04 -11.77 10.17
N SER A 132 9.27 -10.80 9.65
CA SER A 132 7.96 -11.08 9.07
C SER A 132 8.10 -11.87 7.76
N ILE A 133 7.03 -12.54 7.31
CA ILE A 133 7.10 -13.23 6.01
C ILE A 133 7.34 -12.27 4.84
N VAL A 134 6.91 -11.01 4.98
CA VAL A 134 7.19 -9.93 4.02
C VAL A 134 8.67 -9.59 4.04
N ASP A 135 9.30 -9.46 5.21
CA ASP A 135 10.74 -9.18 5.29
C ASP A 135 11.57 -10.32 4.71
N VAL A 136 11.19 -11.57 4.99
CA VAL A 136 11.87 -12.73 4.39
C VAL A 136 11.69 -12.72 2.87
N PHE A 137 10.49 -12.43 2.36
CA PHE A 137 10.24 -12.28 0.93
C PHE A 137 11.11 -11.18 0.29
N LEU A 138 11.21 -10.02 0.93
CA LEU A 138 11.98 -8.87 0.43
C LEU A 138 13.50 -9.04 0.52
N LYS A 139 13.98 -9.96 1.37
CA LYS A 139 15.41 -10.33 1.49
C LYS A 139 15.83 -11.43 0.54
N GLU A 140 14.89 -12.23 0.03
CA GLU A 140 15.20 -13.33 -0.88
C GLU A 140 15.71 -12.79 -2.24
N PRO A 141 16.84 -13.28 -2.77
CA PRO A 141 17.30 -12.89 -4.10
C PRO A 141 16.25 -13.28 -5.17
N PRO A 142 15.81 -12.36 -6.04
CA PRO A 142 14.79 -12.67 -7.03
C PRO A 142 15.32 -13.70 -8.04
N ARG A 143 14.58 -14.80 -8.20
CA ARG A 143 14.93 -15.88 -9.14
C ARG A 143 14.46 -15.60 -10.57
N LYS A 144 13.51 -14.67 -10.71
CA LYS A 144 12.78 -14.33 -11.94
C LYS A 144 12.44 -12.84 -11.94
N ALA A 145 12.22 -12.26 -13.12
CA ALA A 145 11.89 -10.85 -13.23
C ALA A 145 10.49 -10.55 -12.65
N VAL A 146 9.56 -11.49 -12.77
CA VAL A 146 8.23 -11.38 -12.14
C VAL A 146 8.36 -11.28 -10.61
N MET A 147 9.21 -12.12 -10.00
CA MET A 147 9.48 -12.07 -8.56
C MET A 147 10.12 -10.75 -8.14
N GLN A 148 11.08 -10.24 -8.93
CA GLN A 148 11.69 -8.95 -8.66
C GLN A 148 10.66 -7.81 -8.72
N LEU A 149 9.77 -7.83 -9.70
CA LEU A 149 8.70 -6.84 -9.83
C LEU A 149 7.76 -6.89 -8.61
N GLU A 150 7.37 -8.10 -8.19
CA GLU A 150 6.52 -8.32 -7.01
C GLU A 150 7.19 -7.81 -5.74
N GLN A 151 8.48 -8.06 -5.56
CA GLN A 151 9.26 -7.54 -4.42
C GLN A 151 9.30 -6.02 -4.42
N GLU A 152 9.51 -5.37 -5.57
CA GLU A 152 9.51 -3.92 -5.66
C GLU A 152 8.10 -3.32 -5.43
N GLN A 153 7.04 -3.95 -5.95
CA GLN A 153 5.66 -3.53 -5.66
C GLN A 153 5.35 -3.66 -4.16
N GLN A 154 5.77 -4.76 -3.53
CA GLN A 154 5.61 -5.00 -2.11
C GLN A 154 6.38 -3.98 -1.26
N ARG A 155 7.62 -3.67 -1.64
CA ARG A 155 8.47 -2.68 -0.98
C ARG A 155 7.84 -1.29 -1.06
N ASN A 156 7.36 -0.91 -2.24
CA ASN A 156 6.69 0.36 -2.47
C ASN A 156 5.44 0.52 -1.60
N GLU A 157 4.57 -0.50 -1.57
CA GLU A 157 3.36 -0.48 -0.75
C GLU A 157 3.69 -0.42 0.75
N LYS A 158 4.61 -1.27 1.23
CA LYS A 158 5.04 -1.31 2.65
C LYS A 158 5.60 0.05 3.10
N ASN A 159 6.61 0.56 2.38
CA ASN A 159 7.26 1.83 2.70
C ASN A 159 6.25 2.99 2.69
N PHE A 160 5.34 3.00 1.71
CA PHE A 160 4.28 3.99 1.62
C PHE A 160 3.37 3.98 2.84
N LEU A 161 2.91 2.79 3.24
CA LEU A 161 2.01 2.61 4.38
C LEU A 161 2.70 2.97 5.71
N GLU A 162 3.93 2.54 5.92
CA GLU A 162 4.72 2.90 7.11
C GLU A 162 4.95 4.41 7.20
N TYR A 163 5.26 5.07 6.08
CA TYR A 163 5.40 6.53 6.02
C TYR A 163 4.09 7.23 6.41
N LEU A 164 2.95 6.80 5.86
CA LEU A 164 1.65 7.39 6.16
C LEU A 164 1.27 7.19 7.63
N THR A 165 1.48 5.98 8.15
CA THR A 165 1.28 5.63 9.57
C THR A 165 2.08 6.57 10.47
N MET A 166 3.37 6.78 10.19
CA MET A 166 4.25 7.63 11.00
C MET A 166 3.86 9.12 10.95
N ASN A 167 3.24 9.57 9.85
CA ASN A 167 2.72 10.93 9.72
C ASN A 167 1.24 11.06 10.10
N GLU A 168 0.67 10.03 10.74
CA GLU A 168 -0.75 9.94 11.14
C GLU A 168 -1.72 10.30 9.99
N LYS A 169 -1.42 9.85 8.78
CA LYS A 169 -2.30 10.06 7.62
C LYS A 169 -3.37 8.98 7.57
N LEU A 170 -4.59 9.40 7.22
CA LEU A 170 -5.73 8.50 7.17
C LEU A 170 -5.59 7.49 6.02
N VAL A 171 -5.56 6.21 6.37
CA VAL A 171 -5.59 5.09 5.43
C VAL A 171 -6.71 4.14 5.83
N ILE A 172 -7.48 3.68 4.84
CA ILE A 172 -8.46 2.61 5.01
C ILE A 172 -7.97 1.38 4.25
N LEU A 173 -7.72 0.30 4.96
CA LEU A 173 -7.36 -0.99 4.39
C LEU A 173 -8.62 -1.77 4.07
N LEU A 174 -8.81 -2.22 2.83
CA LEU A 174 -9.88 -3.18 2.51
C LEU A 174 -9.31 -4.58 2.60
N LEU A 175 -9.75 -5.35 3.59
CA LEU A 175 -9.29 -6.71 3.83
C LEU A 175 -10.30 -7.71 3.25
N PRO A 176 -9.87 -8.91 2.84
CA PRO A 176 -10.82 -9.96 2.50
C PRO A 176 -11.65 -10.38 3.72
N ARG A 177 -12.98 -10.45 3.59
CA ARG A 177 -13.81 -11.03 4.65
C ARG A 177 -13.44 -12.49 4.88
N ASN A 178 -13.37 -12.89 6.15
CA ASN A 178 -13.06 -14.25 6.57
C ASN A 178 -11.77 -14.80 5.91
N TYR A 179 -10.76 -13.94 5.70
CA TYR A 179 -9.57 -14.26 4.92
C TYR A 179 -8.85 -15.53 5.41
N ARG A 180 -8.84 -15.79 6.72
CA ARG A 180 -8.22 -17.01 7.29
C ARG A 180 -8.88 -18.30 6.80
N ALA A 181 -10.17 -18.26 6.48
CA ALA A 181 -10.90 -19.40 5.93
C ALA A 181 -10.79 -19.49 4.40
N ALA A 182 -10.41 -18.41 3.71
CA ALA A 182 -10.37 -18.34 2.25
C ALA A 182 -9.31 -19.28 1.66
N ASN A 183 -9.68 -20.14 0.70
CA ASN A 183 -8.78 -21.16 0.11
C ASN A 183 -7.50 -20.61 -0.52
N SER A 184 -7.49 -19.33 -0.92
CA SER A 184 -6.31 -18.64 -1.41
C SER A 184 -5.32 -18.22 -0.33
N TYR A 185 -5.69 -18.27 0.96
CA TYR A 185 -4.79 -17.84 2.03
C TYR A 185 -3.63 -18.82 2.23
N ALA A 186 -2.40 -18.36 1.98
CA ALA A 186 -1.21 -19.21 1.97
C ALA A 186 -0.81 -19.75 3.35
N PHE A 187 -1.21 -19.06 4.44
CA PHE A 187 -0.75 -19.32 5.81
C PHE A 187 -1.83 -19.91 6.72
N LYS A 188 -2.82 -20.61 6.15
CA LYS A 188 -3.94 -21.22 6.90
C LYS A 188 -3.55 -22.11 8.08
N LYS A 189 -2.42 -22.82 7.96
CA LYS A 189 -1.97 -23.84 8.92
C LYS A 189 -0.83 -23.36 9.82
N SER A 190 -0.55 -22.05 9.83
CA SER A 190 0.52 -21.45 10.62
C SER A 190 -0.03 -20.27 11.43
N ASN A 191 0.87 -19.50 12.05
CA ASN A 191 0.53 -18.21 12.62
C ASN A 191 -0.10 -17.29 11.56
N ASP A 192 -0.90 -16.33 12.02
CA ASP A 192 -1.61 -15.39 11.16
C ASP A 192 -0.64 -14.32 10.62
N GLU A 193 0.13 -14.70 9.60
CA GLU A 193 1.14 -13.82 8.98
C GLU A 193 0.52 -12.57 8.35
N TYR A 194 -0.78 -12.62 8.01
CA TYR A 194 -1.44 -11.45 7.44
C TYR A 194 -1.81 -10.45 8.52
N ALA A 195 -2.39 -10.91 9.64
CA ALA A 195 -2.59 -10.05 10.80
C ALA A 195 -1.28 -9.43 11.30
N ARG A 196 -0.18 -10.20 11.35
CA ARG A 196 1.15 -9.67 11.70
C ARG A 196 1.53 -8.52 10.76
N TYR A 197 1.53 -8.75 9.45
CA TYR A 197 1.92 -7.74 8.48
C TYR A 197 1.07 -6.47 8.61
N LEU A 198 -0.24 -6.61 8.72
CA LEU A 198 -1.15 -5.47 8.89
C LEU A 198 -0.84 -4.68 10.18
N ASN A 199 -0.57 -5.38 11.29
CA ASN A 199 -0.18 -4.76 12.55
C ASN A 199 1.20 -4.08 12.48
N GLU A 200 2.11 -4.63 11.68
CA GLU A 200 3.44 -4.06 11.40
C GLU A 200 3.33 -2.69 10.74
N ILE A 201 2.65 -2.63 9.59
CA ILE A 201 2.50 -1.39 8.81
C ILE A 201 1.62 -0.35 9.52
N ALA A 202 0.65 -0.80 10.32
CA ALA A 202 -0.24 0.09 11.04
C ALA A 202 0.37 0.57 12.36
N ASN A 203 1.23 -0.24 12.99
CA ASN A 203 1.93 0.06 14.24
C ASN A 203 1.03 0.67 15.34
N GLY A 204 -0.22 0.20 15.43
CA GLY A 204 -1.20 0.73 16.39
C GLY A 204 -1.66 2.16 16.14
N SER A 205 -1.36 2.76 14.99
CA SER A 205 -1.77 4.12 14.64
C SER A 205 -3.30 4.23 14.56
N PRO A 206 -3.90 5.26 15.19
CA PRO A 206 -5.34 5.52 15.10
C PRO A 206 -5.77 6.04 13.72
N SER A 207 -4.82 6.44 12.86
CA SER A 207 -5.12 6.92 11.50
C SER A 207 -5.29 5.78 10.50
N ILE A 208 -5.03 4.53 10.89
CA ILE A 208 -5.23 3.36 10.05
C ILE A 208 -6.52 2.67 10.49
N LEU A 209 -7.45 2.56 9.55
CA LEU A 209 -8.72 1.87 9.72
C LEU A 209 -8.77 0.68 8.75
N TYR A 210 -9.66 -0.26 8.99
CA TYR A 210 -9.95 -1.29 8.00
C TYR A 210 -11.45 -1.49 7.77
N MET A 211 -11.77 -2.01 6.60
CA MET A 211 -13.08 -2.54 6.22
C MET A 211 -12.91 -3.90 5.56
N GLU A 212 -14.00 -4.61 5.36
CA GLU A 212 -13.99 -5.92 4.71
C GLU A 212 -14.64 -5.86 3.34
N SER A 213 -13.91 -6.32 2.34
CA SER A 213 -14.45 -6.68 1.02
C SER A 213 -15.20 -8.00 1.06
N GLU A 214 -16.02 -8.28 0.04
CA GLU A 214 -16.85 -9.48 -0.08
C GLU A 214 -16.06 -10.79 0.08
N SER A 215 -14.86 -10.88 -0.52
CA SER A 215 -14.02 -12.07 -0.46
C SER A 215 -12.57 -11.76 -0.83
N ALA A 216 -11.70 -12.77 -0.82
CA ALA A 216 -10.30 -12.59 -1.25
C ALA A 216 -10.19 -12.26 -2.75
N SER A 217 -11.03 -12.83 -3.60
CA SER A 217 -10.96 -12.59 -5.04
C SER A 217 -11.78 -11.40 -5.52
N VAL A 218 -12.55 -10.75 -4.64
CA VAL A 218 -13.49 -9.69 -4.99
C VAL A 218 -13.21 -8.44 -4.17
N GLY A 219 -12.93 -7.32 -4.85
CA GLY A 219 -12.57 -6.06 -4.17
C GLY A 219 -13.76 -5.23 -3.69
N ARG A 220 -14.98 -5.62 -4.05
CA ARG A 220 -16.21 -4.89 -3.68
C ARG A 220 -16.50 -5.00 -2.19
N LEU A 221 -17.12 -3.96 -1.65
CA LEU A 221 -17.73 -3.98 -0.32
C LEU A 221 -19.14 -4.55 -0.40
N LEU A 222 -19.67 -5.05 0.72
CA LEU A 222 -21.12 -5.20 0.83
C LEU A 222 -21.82 -3.84 0.75
N SER A 223 -23.10 -3.85 0.41
CA SER A 223 -23.86 -2.60 0.21
C SER A 223 -23.97 -1.78 1.49
N GLU A 224 -24.18 -2.43 2.63
CA GLU A 224 -24.19 -1.80 3.96
C GLU A 224 -22.81 -1.21 4.34
N ASP A 225 -21.73 -1.91 3.99
CA ASP A 225 -20.35 -1.46 4.23
C ASP A 225 -20.01 -0.28 3.32
N LEU A 226 -20.50 -0.27 2.08
CA LEU A 226 -20.35 0.86 1.17
C LEU A 226 -21.04 2.11 1.72
N ILE A 227 -22.25 2.00 2.26
CA ILE A 227 -22.95 3.13 2.88
C ILE A 227 -22.12 3.70 4.03
N VAL A 228 -21.57 2.83 4.90
CA VAL A 228 -20.67 3.23 5.98
C VAL A 228 -19.45 3.99 5.45
N LEU A 229 -18.79 3.48 4.41
CA LEU A 229 -17.65 4.15 3.80
C LEU A 229 -18.02 5.54 3.26
N LEU A 230 -19.10 5.64 2.48
CA LEU A 230 -19.52 6.90 1.86
C LEU A 230 -19.89 7.95 2.91
N SER A 231 -20.66 7.57 3.95
CA SER A 231 -20.99 8.47 5.06
C SER A 231 -19.75 8.90 5.85
N PHE A 232 -18.77 8.01 6.03
CA PHE A 232 -17.51 8.36 6.67
C PHE A 232 -16.71 9.38 5.86
N LEU A 233 -16.52 9.13 4.55
CA LEU A 233 -15.80 10.02 3.64
C LEU A 233 -16.44 11.41 3.56
N GLU A 234 -17.78 11.48 3.54
CA GLU A 234 -18.53 12.73 3.59
C GLU A 234 -18.30 13.46 4.91
N ALA A 235 -18.44 12.78 6.05
CA ALA A 235 -18.32 13.37 7.38
C ALA A 235 -16.93 13.97 7.66
N ILE A 236 -15.86 13.36 7.15
CA ILE A 236 -14.51 13.92 7.26
C ILE A 236 -14.21 15.01 6.21
N GLY A 237 -15.11 15.20 5.23
CA GLY A 237 -14.95 16.16 4.16
C GLY A 237 -13.91 15.77 3.11
N ALA A 238 -13.76 14.47 2.83
CA ALA A 238 -12.83 13.97 1.82
C ALA A 238 -13.23 14.45 0.42
N LYS A 239 -12.27 15.01 -0.33
CA LYS A 239 -12.46 15.48 -1.72
C LYS A 239 -11.86 14.54 -2.75
N SER A 240 -10.83 13.81 -2.35
CA SER A 240 -10.16 12.84 -3.21
C SER A 240 -9.95 11.53 -2.47
N VAL A 241 -10.13 10.43 -3.18
CA VAL A 241 -9.89 9.07 -2.72
C VAL A 241 -8.85 8.44 -3.63
N LEU A 242 -7.71 8.07 -3.05
CA LEU A 242 -6.54 7.54 -3.72
C LEU A 242 -6.47 6.03 -3.48
N ILE A 243 -6.65 5.24 -4.54
CA ILE A 243 -6.84 3.79 -4.46
C ILE A 243 -5.53 3.09 -4.87
N GLY A 244 -5.03 2.22 -4.00
CA GLY A 244 -3.86 1.37 -4.21
C GLY A 244 -4.15 -0.09 -3.82
N GLY A 245 -3.09 -0.90 -3.75
CA GLY A 245 -3.13 -2.32 -3.41
C GLY A 245 -3.80 -3.18 -4.47
N GLY A 246 -3.90 -4.49 -4.19
CA GLY A 246 -4.75 -5.42 -4.94
C GLY A 246 -4.34 -5.58 -6.40
N TYR A 247 -4.81 -6.64 -7.04
CA TYR A 247 -4.53 -6.85 -8.45
C TYR A 247 -5.32 -5.87 -9.32
N VAL A 248 -4.57 -5.08 -10.08
CA VAL A 248 -5.07 -4.25 -11.17
C VAL A 248 -5.88 -5.12 -12.13
N GLY A 249 -7.05 -4.61 -12.53
CA GLY A 249 -7.97 -5.33 -13.42
C GLY A 249 -8.80 -6.43 -12.76
N ARG A 250 -8.57 -6.72 -11.46
CA ARG A 250 -9.37 -7.64 -10.64
C ARG A 250 -9.97 -6.89 -9.44
N CYS A 251 -9.52 -7.17 -8.21
CA CYS A 251 -10.09 -6.56 -7.00
C CYS A 251 -10.01 -5.03 -7.00
N GLN A 252 -8.90 -4.43 -7.43
CA GLN A 252 -8.77 -2.97 -7.46
C GLN A 252 -9.75 -2.33 -8.45
N LYS A 253 -9.91 -2.94 -9.64
CA LYS A 253 -10.88 -2.51 -10.66
C LYS A 253 -12.31 -2.62 -10.16
N GLU A 254 -12.64 -3.74 -9.52
CA GLU A 254 -13.97 -3.97 -8.99
C GLU A 254 -14.32 -2.99 -7.88
N PHE A 255 -13.39 -2.72 -6.96
CA PHE A 255 -13.60 -1.69 -5.94
C PHE A 255 -13.81 -0.32 -6.57
N TYR A 256 -12.91 0.08 -7.48
CA TYR A 256 -13.00 1.36 -8.20
C TYR A 256 -14.35 1.53 -8.89
N GLY A 257 -14.72 0.60 -9.76
CA GLY A 257 -15.98 0.69 -10.52
C GLY A 257 -17.22 0.58 -9.64
N TYR A 258 -17.14 -0.12 -8.50
CA TYR A 258 -18.24 -0.19 -7.55
C TYR A 258 -18.42 1.13 -6.80
N VAL A 259 -17.36 1.70 -6.23
CA VAL A 259 -17.47 2.94 -5.44
C VAL A 259 -17.81 4.16 -6.29
N THR A 260 -17.25 4.28 -7.50
CA THR A 260 -17.54 5.42 -8.39
C THR A 260 -18.95 5.43 -8.93
N LYS A 261 -19.61 4.26 -9.03
CA LYS A 261 -21.00 4.15 -9.44
C LYS A 261 -21.98 4.75 -8.43
N TYR A 262 -21.65 4.75 -7.14
CA TYR A 262 -22.57 5.14 -6.07
C TYR A 262 -22.14 6.40 -5.32
N SER A 263 -20.90 6.85 -5.48
CA SER A 263 -20.40 8.04 -4.78
C SER A 263 -20.74 9.33 -5.53
N PHE A 264 -21.19 10.32 -4.78
CA PHE A 264 -21.39 11.69 -5.25
C PHE A 264 -20.49 12.62 -4.43
N GLY A 265 -19.60 13.38 -5.07
CA GLY A 265 -18.89 14.51 -4.44
C GLY A 265 -17.40 14.30 -4.11
N SER A 266 -16.88 13.07 -4.14
CA SER A 266 -15.44 12.82 -4.09
C SER A 266 -14.90 12.35 -5.44
N ASN A 267 -13.67 12.74 -5.76
CA ASN A 267 -12.95 12.23 -6.93
C ASN A 267 -12.21 10.96 -6.57
N TYR A 268 -12.24 9.95 -7.45
CA TYR A 268 -11.58 8.67 -7.23
C TYR A 268 -10.46 8.47 -8.24
N PHE A 269 -9.28 8.15 -7.74
CA PHE A 269 -8.09 7.94 -8.55
C PHE A 269 -7.44 6.61 -8.20
N ILE A 270 -6.94 5.91 -9.22
CA ILE A 270 -6.00 4.80 -9.01
C ILE A 270 -4.59 5.37 -8.96
N VAL A 271 -3.79 4.88 -8.00
CA VAL A 271 -2.39 5.25 -7.80
C VAL A 271 -1.49 4.13 -8.34
N PRO A 272 -0.88 4.28 -9.53
CA PRO A 272 -0.10 3.22 -10.17
C PRO A 272 1.07 2.73 -9.32
N GLU A 273 1.73 3.62 -8.58
CA GLU A 273 2.89 3.31 -7.72
C GLU A 273 2.56 2.32 -6.60
N LEU A 274 1.29 2.29 -6.18
CA LEU A 274 0.79 1.46 -5.07
C LEU A 274 -0.03 0.28 -5.58
N SER A 275 -0.17 0.14 -6.89
CA SER A 275 -1.00 -0.90 -7.49
C SER A 275 -0.18 -2.17 -7.69
N THR A 276 -0.77 -3.33 -7.39
CA THR A 276 -0.07 -4.62 -7.58
C THR A 276 -0.54 -5.30 -8.85
N PHE A 277 0.35 -6.04 -9.49
CA PHE A 277 0.00 -6.74 -10.71
C PHE A 277 -0.11 -8.24 -10.46
N SER A 278 -1.13 -8.85 -11.07
CA SER A 278 -1.30 -10.29 -11.00
C SER A 278 -0.14 -10.99 -11.73
N PRO A 279 0.54 -11.96 -11.10
CA PRO A 279 1.60 -12.74 -11.74
C PRO A 279 1.11 -13.54 -12.95
N GLU A 280 -0.21 -13.80 -13.02
CA GLU A 280 -0.83 -14.49 -14.16
C GLU A 280 -1.03 -13.56 -15.36
N ASP A 281 -1.00 -12.25 -15.12
CA ASP A 281 -1.21 -11.20 -16.12
C ASP A 281 0.11 -10.63 -16.67
N ILE A 282 1.26 -11.07 -16.13
CA ILE A 282 2.59 -10.57 -16.48
C ILE A 282 3.50 -11.71 -16.93
N THR A 283 4.14 -11.52 -18.09
CA THR A 283 5.21 -12.41 -18.57
C THR A 283 6.57 -11.97 -18.04
N GLU A 284 7.59 -12.85 -18.05
CA GLU A 284 8.97 -12.48 -17.68
C GLU A 284 9.50 -11.29 -18.49
N ASN A 285 9.20 -11.22 -19.79
CA ASN A 285 9.64 -10.10 -20.63
C ASN A 285 8.93 -8.80 -20.25
N THR A 286 7.62 -8.86 -19.99
CA THR A 286 6.86 -7.71 -19.50
C THR A 286 7.39 -7.24 -18.15
N ALA A 287 7.65 -8.16 -17.21
CA ALA A 287 8.21 -7.82 -15.91
C ALA A 287 9.58 -7.14 -16.04
N ARG A 288 10.47 -7.64 -16.91
CA ARG A 288 11.76 -6.99 -17.19
C ARG A 288 11.58 -5.58 -17.72
N SER A 289 10.60 -5.34 -18.58
CA SER A 289 10.33 -4.00 -19.10
C SER A 289 9.79 -3.04 -18.04
N PHE A 290 9.27 -3.54 -16.92
CA PHE A 290 8.78 -2.72 -15.82
C PHE A 290 9.89 -2.40 -14.82
N ILE A 291 11.07 -3.00 -14.95
CA ILE A 291 12.18 -2.80 -14.02
C ILE A 291 13.30 -2.06 -14.73
N ASP A 292 13.50 -0.80 -14.38
CA ASP A 292 14.63 0.02 -14.84
C ASP A 292 15.56 0.31 -13.67
N ASN A 293 16.82 -0.12 -13.77
CA ASN A 293 17.84 0.05 -12.72
C ASN A 293 17.39 -0.44 -11.32
N GLY A 294 16.61 -1.53 -11.29
CA GLY A 294 16.09 -2.11 -10.05
C GLY A 294 14.90 -1.34 -9.46
N ARG A 295 14.27 -0.44 -10.21
CA ARG A 295 13.08 0.32 -9.80
C ARG A 295 11.94 0.10 -10.79
N ILE A 296 10.71 0.34 -10.35
CA ILE A 296 9.56 0.23 -11.24
C ILE A 296 9.54 1.41 -12.22
N ASP A 297 9.47 1.13 -13.52
CA ASP A 297 9.15 2.11 -14.55
C ASP A 297 7.68 2.53 -14.40
N LEU A 298 7.49 3.74 -13.89
CA LEU A 298 6.17 4.29 -13.61
C LEU A 298 5.34 4.54 -14.86
N LYS A 299 5.98 4.80 -16.00
CA LYS A 299 5.26 4.98 -17.27
C LYS A 299 4.68 3.65 -17.71
N ALA A 300 5.51 2.60 -17.74
CA ALA A 300 5.07 1.25 -18.11
C ALA A 300 3.98 0.73 -17.14
N SER A 301 4.16 0.97 -15.84
CA SER A 301 3.17 0.67 -14.80
C SER A 301 1.83 1.35 -15.06
N SER A 302 1.84 2.65 -15.37
CA SER A 302 0.61 3.43 -15.61
C SER A 302 -0.13 2.98 -16.87
N GLU A 303 0.62 2.73 -17.95
CA GLU A 303 0.05 2.17 -19.18
C GLU A 303 -0.60 0.81 -18.92
N PHE A 304 0.04 -0.05 -18.12
CA PHE A 304 -0.55 -1.33 -17.71
C PHE A 304 -1.83 -1.15 -16.90
N VAL A 305 -1.86 -0.22 -15.95
CA VAL A 305 -3.07 0.10 -15.17
C VAL A 305 -4.21 0.51 -16.10
N LEU A 306 -3.99 1.52 -16.95
CA LEU A 306 -5.01 2.00 -17.89
C LEU A 306 -5.54 0.89 -18.80
N ASN A 307 -4.67 0.00 -19.26
CA ASN A 307 -5.06 -1.12 -20.14
C ASN A 307 -5.90 -2.18 -19.43
N LYS A 308 -5.81 -2.28 -18.09
CA LYS A 308 -6.49 -3.29 -17.28
C LYS A 308 -7.71 -2.76 -16.56
N THR A 309 -7.89 -1.44 -16.49
CA THR A 309 -9.02 -0.77 -15.83
C THR A 309 -10.02 -0.21 -16.87
N PRO A 310 -11.23 0.20 -16.46
CA PRO A 310 -12.21 0.84 -17.34
C PRO A 310 -11.67 2.11 -18.02
N SER A 311 -12.19 2.48 -19.19
CA SER A 311 -11.71 3.63 -19.97
C SER A 311 -11.93 4.99 -19.29
N ASP A 312 -12.81 5.07 -18.30
CA ASP A 312 -13.11 6.24 -17.48
C ASP A 312 -12.29 6.30 -16.18
N THR A 313 -11.26 5.44 -16.05
CA THR A 313 -10.37 5.45 -14.88
C THR A 313 -9.53 6.72 -14.84
N ASN A 314 -9.58 7.44 -13.72
CA ASN A 314 -8.66 8.52 -13.43
C ASN A 314 -7.41 7.99 -12.72
N LEU A 315 -6.23 8.36 -13.21
CA LEU A 315 -4.97 8.10 -12.51
C LEU A 315 -4.53 9.33 -11.74
N GLN A 316 -3.92 9.11 -10.57
CA GLN A 316 -3.18 10.14 -9.86
C GLN A 316 -1.86 9.58 -9.37
N HIS A 317 -0.77 10.17 -9.85
CA HIS A 317 0.57 9.85 -9.39
C HIS A 317 0.85 10.45 -8.02
N LEU A 318 1.67 9.76 -7.23
CA LEU A 318 2.24 10.33 -6.02
C LEU A 318 3.18 11.51 -6.38
N PRO A 319 3.36 12.49 -5.48
CA PRO A 319 4.29 13.58 -5.73
C PRO A 319 5.72 13.06 -5.99
N PRO A 320 6.51 13.66 -6.89
CA PRO A 320 7.85 13.16 -7.25
C PRO A 320 8.81 12.98 -6.07
N HIS A 321 8.73 13.87 -5.06
CA HIS A 321 9.55 13.76 -3.86
C HIS A 321 9.17 12.52 -3.02
N PHE A 322 7.89 12.13 -3.03
CA PHE A 322 7.43 10.90 -2.39
C PHE A 322 7.93 9.67 -3.15
N ILE A 323 7.80 9.68 -4.48
CA ILE A 323 8.29 8.62 -5.35
C ILE A 323 9.78 8.39 -5.11
N ASN A 324 10.58 9.45 -5.05
CA ASN A 324 12.03 9.32 -4.94
C ASN A 324 12.51 8.89 -3.54
N SER A 325 11.83 9.34 -2.47
CA SER A 325 12.27 9.09 -1.09
C SER A 325 11.55 7.95 -0.37
N VAL A 326 10.42 7.44 -0.87
CA VAL A 326 9.65 6.36 -0.21
C VAL A 326 9.52 5.12 -1.10
N ILE A 327 9.17 5.33 -2.37
CA ILE A 327 8.94 4.25 -3.34
C ILE A 327 10.29 3.74 -3.86
N ASN A 328 11.08 4.64 -4.47
CA ASN A 328 12.34 4.31 -5.12
C ASN A 328 13.55 4.38 -4.19
N VAL A 329 13.39 4.07 -2.90
CA VAL A 329 14.53 3.98 -1.96
C VAL A 329 15.45 2.90 -2.50
N ALA A 330 16.58 3.33 -3.07
CA ALA A 330 17.57 2.39 -3.54
C ALA A 330 18.04 1.62 -2.32
N THR A 331 17.74 0.33 -2.23
CA THR A 331 18.39 -0.55 -1.27
C THR A 331 19.87 -0.59 -1.62
N ALA A 332 20.65 0.31 -1.01
CA ALA A 332 22.11 0.32 -1.07
C ALA A 332 22.70 -1.02 -0.57
N ILE A 333 21.89 -1.82 0.12
CA ILE A 333 22.22 -3.10 0.75
C ILE A 333 22.73 -4.16 -0.24
N ASN A 334 22.45 -4.07 -1.55
CA ASN A 334 22.95 -5.05 -2.53
C ASN A 334 24.16 -4.60 -3.36
N ARG A 335 24.75 -3.41 -3.11
CA ARG A 335 26.01 -3.01 -3.77
C ARG A 335 27.27 -3.40 -3.01
N ASP A 336 27.17 -3.61 -1.69
CA ASP A 336 28.33 -3.95 -0.83
C ASP A 336 28.48 -5.45 -0.53
N ASN A 337 27.54 -6.30 -0.97
CA ASN A 337 27.79 -7.74 -1.07
C ASN A 337 28.66 -8.01 -2.29
N GLY A 338 29.93 -7.59 -2.19
CA GLY A 338 30.97 -7.99 -3.12
C GLY A 338 30.92 -9.50 -3.26
N LEU A 339 30.50 -9.96 -4.43
CA LEU A 339 30.96 -11.25 -4.94
C LEU A 339 32.48 -11.20 -4.85
N PRO A 340 33.15 -12.02 -4.01
CA PRO A 340 34.58 -12.13 -4.12
C PRO A 340 34.85 -12.58 -5.55
N ASN A 341 35.60 -11.74 -6.27
CA ASN A 341 36.16 -12.10 -7.55
C ASN A 341 37.12 -13.27 -7.29
N ASN A 342 36.60 -14.50 -7.30
CA ASN A 342 37.42 -15.72 -7.30
C ASN A 342 38.15 -15.80 -8.64
N LYS A 343 39.17 -14.96 -8.81
CA LYS A 343 40.36 -15.34 -9.55
C LYS A 343 41.24 -16.06 -8.54
N GLU A 344 41.07 -17.37 -8.44
CA GLU A 344 42.08 -18.23 -7.84
C GLU A 344 43.41 -18.02 -8.59
N PRO A 345 44.51 -17.66 -7.91
CA PRO A 345 45.82 -18.04 -8.38
C PRO A 345 46.01 -19.52 -8.02
N HIS A 346 46.27 -20.35 -9.02
CA HIS A 346 46.82 -21.68 -8.83
C HIS A 346 48.04 -21.60 -7.91
N LEU A 347 47.92 -22.11 -6.69
CA LEU A 347 49.07 -22.52 -5.91
C LEU A 347 48.89 -23.97 -5.46
N ASN A 348 49.72 -24.78 -6.09
CA ASN A 348 50.04 -26.16 -5.78
C ASN A 348 50.51 -26.25 -4.32
N THR A 349 49.93 -27.13 -3.51
CA THR A 349 50.64 -27.75 -2.36
C THR A 349 49.89 -28.99 -1.90
N ASP A 350 50.53 -30.14 -2.11
CA ASP A 350 50.32 -31.39 -1.41
C ASP A 350 50.39 -31.21 0.11
N VAL A 351 49.40 -31.66 0.88
CA VAL A 351 49.58 -32.27 2.22
C VAL A 351 48.38 -33.18 2.58
N ASN A 352 48.67 -34.48 2.68
CA ASN A 352 48.19 -35.49 3.62
C ASN A 352 46.79 -35.39 4.28
N ARG A 353 45.91 -36.26 3.79
CA ARG A 353 45.23 -37.36 4.50
C ARG A 353 45.54 -37.48 6.01
N GLU A 354 44.54 -37.20 6.85
CA GLU A 354 44.24 -38.01 8.05
C GLU A 354 42.77 -37.83 8.44
N GLN A 355 42.10 -38.98 8.53
CA GLN A 355 40.75 -39.19 9.02
C GLN A 355 40.86 -39.56 10.50
N GLU A 356 40.03 -39.00 11.38
CA GLU A 356 39.63 -39.64 12.64
C GLU A 356 38.32 -38.95 13.09
N GLU A 357 37.19 -39.63 12.90
CA GLU A 357 36.46 -40.35 13.95
C GLU A 357 35.96 -39.45 15.08
N MET A 358 34.66 -39.13 15.07
CA MET A 358 33.95 -38.91 16.32
C MET A 358 32.64 -39.67 16.34
N LYS A 359 32.59 -40.53 17.34
CA LYS A 359 31.75 -41.70 17.54
C LYS A 359 30.40 -41.28 18.11
N VAL A 360 29.38 -41.94 17.60
CA VAL A 360 28.01 -42.00 18.11
C VAL A 360 28.03 -42.43 19.58
N VAL A 361 27.39 -41.66 20.45
CA VAL A 361 26.83 -42.16 21.71
C VAL A 361 25.34 -41.81 21.70
N ARG A 362 24.54 -42.84 21.41
CA ARG A 362 23.13 -42.92 21.79
C ARG A 362 23.11 -43.42 23.23
N GLU A 363 22.42 -42.71 24.11
CA GLU A 363 21.88 -43.29 25.33
C GLU A 363 20.38 -43.05 25.37
N ASP A 364 19.71 -44.16 25.63
CA ASP A 364 18.28 -44.34 25.76
C ASP A 364 17.74 -43.56 26.96
N LEU A 365 16.61 -42.88 26.78
CA LEU A 365 15.67 -42.66 27.88
C LEU A 365 14.26 -43.00 27.41
N VAL A 366 13.78 -44.07 28.02
CA VAL A 366 12.45 -44.66 27.98
C VAL A 366 11.45 -43.74 28.67
N GLU A 367 10.21 -43.78 28.17
CA GLU A 367 8.99 -43.07 28.58
C GLU A 367 8.61 -43.24 30.07
N PRO A 368 7.60 -42.50 30.58
CA PRO A 368 6.23 -43.01 30.44
C PRO A 368 5.16 -41.96 30.14
N ASP A 369 4.18 -42.40 29.34
CA ASP A 369 2.73 -42.23 29.47
C ASP A 369 2.19 -41.07 30.31
N PHE A 370 1.42 -40.18 29.68
CA PHE A 370 0.15 -39.73 30.26
C PHE A 370 -0.93 -39.57 29.17
N CYS A 371 -2.00 -40.33 29.34
CA CYS A 371 -3.31 -40.11 28.73
C CYS A 371 -4.02 -38.94 29.44
N TYR A 372 -4.60 -38.00 28.68
CA TYR A 372 -6.03 -37.65 28.65
C TYR A 372 -6.29 -36.56 27.60
#